data_AF-G0PB52-F1
#
_entry.id   AF-G0PB52-F1
#
_cell.length_a   1.000
_cell.length_b   1.000
_cell.length_c   1.000
_cell.angle_alpha   90.00
_cell.angle_beta   90.00
_cell.angle_gamma   90.00
#
_symmetry.space_group_name_H-M   'P 1'
#
loop_
_entity.id
_entity.type
_entity.pdbx_description
1 polymer ?
#
loop_
_entity_poly.entity_id
_entity_poly.type
_entity_poly.pdbx_seq_one_letter_code
_entity_poly.pdbx_strand_id
1 'polypeptide(L)' 'MRISESTKKNLVGLDENLNYYRSVGRMFLLTDKSAEISRHEAEAKQSKDKIEAIEKQKEYLEKGLVEAESNLRELIQSRR' A
#
# COMPACT_ATOMS: atom_id res chain seq x y z
N MET A 1 5.15 -0.29 11.06
CA MET A 1 3.79 0.27 11.23
C MET A 1 3.54 1.25 10.08
N ARG A 2 2.48 1.07 9.27
CA ARG A 2 2.21 1.97 8.13
C ARG A 2 1.86 3.37 8.67
N ILE A 3 2.38 4.43 8.05
CA ILE A 3 2.30 5.81 8.57
C ILE A 3 0.83 6.21 8.82
N SER A 4 -0.07 5.97 7.86
CA SER A 4 -1.50 6.32 7.96
C SER A 4 -2.22 5.62 9.12
N GLU A 5 -1.91 4.35 9.37
CA GLU A 5 -2.49 3.59 10.49
C GLU A 5 -1.97 4.12 11.84
N SER A 6 -0.70 4.53 11.90
CA SER A 6 -0.11 5.17 13.08
C SER A 6 -0.74 6.55 13.35
N THR A 7 -0.84 7.40 12.34
CA THR A 7 -1.44 8.73 12.48
C THR A 7 -2.89 8.64 12.94
N LYS A 8 -3.68 7.72 12.37
CA LYS A 8 -5.05 7.44 12.84
C LYS A 8 -5.11 7.08 14.32
N LYS A 9 -4.25 6.17 14.78
CA LYS A 9 -4.20 5.75 16.19
C LYS A 9 -3.92 6.93 17.12
N ASN A 10 -3.03 7.83 16.72
CA ASN A 10 -2.74 9.04 17.48
C ASN A 10 -3.93 10.02 17.47
N LEU A 11 -4.62 10.19 16.34
CA LEU A 11 -5.79 11.06 16.25
C LEU A 11 -6.95 10.61 17.14
N VAL A 12 -7.20 9.31 17.27
CA VAL A 12 -8.30 8.77 18.10
C VAL A 12 -8.22 9.25 19.54
N GLY A 13 -7.01 9.37 20.10
CA GLY A 13 -6.79 9.82 21.49
C GLY A 13 -6.89 11.32 21.73
N LEU A 14 -7.15 12.13 20.70
CA LEU A 14 -7.25 13.59 20.81
C LEU A 14 -8.72 14.05 20.94
N ASP A 15 -8.93 15.20 21.57
CA ASP A 15 -10.26 15.82 21.76
C ASP A 15 -10.85 16.31 20.43
N GLU A 16 -12.13 16.03 20.20
CA GLU A 16 -12.87 16.40 18.98
C GLU A 16 -13.02 17.92 18.81
N ASN A 17 -12.96 18.70 19.90
CA ASN A 17 -13.10 20.16 19.85
C ASN A 17 -11.82 20.91 19.44
N LEU A 18 -10.75 20.19 19.11
CA LEU A 18 -9.52 20.81 18.62
C LEU A 18 -9.64 21.21 17.15
N ASN A 19 -8.92 22.25 16.78
CA ASN A 19 -8.74 22.59 15.37
C ASN A 19 -7.74 21.61 14.75
N TYR A 20 -8.19 20.81 13.77
CA TYR A 20 -7.33 19.90 13.03
C TYR A 20 -6.85 20.57 11.75
N TYR A 21 -5.56 20.46 11.46
CA TYR A 21 -4.95 21.04 10.27
C TYR A 21 -4.26 19.98 9.43
N ARG A 22 -4.69 19.84 8.18
CA ARG A 22 -4.07 18.94 7.22
C ARG A 22 -3.08 19.67 6.33
N SER A 23 -1.87 19.14 6.20
CA SER A 23 -0.92 19.63 5.19
C SER A 23 -1.38 19.25 3.77
N VAL A 24 -1.45 20.24 2.88
CA VAL A 24 -1.66 20.12 1.44
C VAL A 24 -0.56 20.90 0.74
N GLY A 25 0.46 20.18 0.24
CA GLY A 25 1.68 20.81 -0.27
C GLY A 25 2.41 21.58 0.83
N ARG A 26 2.46 22.91 0.70
CA ARG A 26 3.06 23.83 1.70
C ARG A 26 2.02 24.55 2.57
N MET A 27 0.73 24.28 2.37
CA MET A 27 -0.38 24.92 3.09
C MET A 27 -0.98 23.98 4.12
N PHE A 28 -1.66 24.55 5.12
CA PHE A 28 -2.43 23.80 6.11
C PHE A 28 -3.91 24.16 5.98
N LEU A 29 -4.74 23.14 5.75
CA LEU A 29 -6.18 23.25 5.61
C LEU A 29 -6.85 22.90 6.94
N LEU A 30 -7.73 23.78 7.43
CA LEU A 30 -8.58 23.47 8.58
C LEU A 30 -9.55 22.33 8.22
N THR A 31 -9.65 21.35 9.09
CA THR A 31 -10.50 20.16 8.93
C THR A 31 -10.96 19.68 10.31
N ASP A 32 -11.73 18.61 10.34
CA ASP A 32 -12.25 17.98 11.54
C ASP A 32 -11.61 16.60 11.75
N LYS A 33 -11.71 16.10 12.98
CA LYS A 33 -11.17 14.80 13.38
C LYS A 33 -11.71 13.66 12.51
N SER A 34 -13.01 13.68 12.22
CA SER A 34 -13.70 12.58 11.54
C SER A 34 -13.24 12.46 10.09
N ALA A 35 -13.11 13.59 9.39
CA ALA A 35 -12.60 13.65 8.03
C ALA A 35 -11.16 13.15 7.93
N GLU A 36 -10.29 13.50 8.88
CA GLU A 36 -8.89 13.02 8.88
C GLU A 36 -8.78 11.53 9.21
N ILE A 37 -9.61 11.01 10.11
CA ILE A 37 -9.69 9.56 10.38
C ILE A 37 -10.13 8.81 9.11
N SER A 38 -11.23 9.23 8.48
CA SER A 38 -11.73 8.60 7.24
C SER A 38 -10.71 8.66 6.12
N ARG A 39 -9.98 9.77 5.98
CA ARG A 39 -8.90 9.92 5.00
C ARG A 39 -7.77 8.90 5.23
N HIS A 40 -7.30 8.77 6.47
CA HIS A 40 -6.24 7.81 6.79
C HIS A 40 -6.70 6.36 6.63
N GLU A 41 -7.98 6.05 6.85
CA GLU A 41 -8.54 4.73 6.55
C GLU A 41 -8.57 4.43 5.06
N ALA A 42 -9.01 5.40 4.24
CA ALA A 42 -8.98 5.27 2.78
C ALA A 42 -7.55 5.09 2.25
N GLU A 43 -6.58 5.84 2.77
CA GLU A 43 -5.16 5.74 2.40
C GLU A 43 -4.56 4.38 2.81
N ALA A 44 -4.90 3.89 4.00
CA ALA A 44 -4.47 2.57 4.47
C ALA A 44 -5.05 1.44 3.61
N LYS A 45 -6.34 1.56 3.24
CA LYS A 45 -7.00 0.61 2.34
C LYS A 45 -6.36 0.61 0.95
N GLN A 46 -6.20 1.79 0.34
CA GLN A 46 -5.57 1.92 -0.97
C GLN A 46 -4.16 1.32 -0.99
N SER A 47 -3.40 1.51 0.10
CA SER A 47 -2.06 0.94 0.24
C SER A 47 -2.09 -0.59 0.34
N LYS A 48 -3.08 -1.17 1.02
CA LYS A 48 -3.28 -2.64 1.07
C LYS A 48 -3.63 -3.19 -0.29
N ASP A 49 -4.60 -2.58 -0.97
CA ASP A 49 -5.04 -3.01 -2.31
C ASP A 49 -3.87 -2.98 -3.32
N LYS A 50 -3.03 -1.95 -3.26
CA LYS A 50 -1.81 -1.85 -4.08
C LYS A 50 -0.79 -2.95 -3.78
N ILE A 51 -0.59 -3.28 -2.50
CA ILE A 51 0.32 -4.34 -2.09
C ILE A 51 -0.18 -5.69 -2.61
N GLU A 52 -1.45 -6.00 -2.43
CA GLU A 52 -2.05 -7.25 -2.95
C GLU A 52 -1.93 -7.35 -4.48
N ALA A 53 -2.12 -6.24 -5.20
CA ALA A 53 -1.94 -6.21 -6.64
C ALA A 53 -0.49 -6.50 -7.05
N ILE A 54 0.48 -5.88 -6.37
CA ILE A 54 1.91 -6.07 -6.64
C ILE A 54 2.35 -7.50 -6.28
N GLU A 55 1.85 -8.06 -5.18
CA GLU A 55 2.13 -9.45 -4.78
C GLU A 55 1.63 -10.45 -5.82
N LYS A 56 0.41 -10.26 -6.35
CA LYS A 56 -0.11 -11.10 -7.44
C LYS A 56 0.71 -10.98 -8.72
N GLN A 57 1.13 -9.77 -9.08
CA GLN A 57 2.00 -9.55 -10.23
C GLN A 57 3.36 -10.22 -10.05
N LYS A 58 3.94 -10.12 -8.86
CA LYS A 58 5.19 -10.78 -8.50
C LYS A 58 5.08 -12.30 -8.67
N GLU A 59 4.07 -12.93 -8.07
CA GLU A 59 3.89 -14.39 -8.17
C GLU A 59 3.72 -14.85 -9.63
N TYR A 60 2.99 -14.09 -10.44
CA TYR A 60 2.82 -14.38 -11.86
C TYR A 60 4.16 -14.37 -12.60
N LEU A 61 4.98 -13.34 -12.36
CA LEU A 61 6.30 -13.23 -12.99
C LEU A 61 7.27 -14.30 -12.51
N GLU A 62 7.25 -14.66 -11.22
CA GLU A 62 8.08 -15.73 -10.66
C GLU A 62 7.74 -17.09 -11.26
N LYS A 63 6.45 -17.41 -11.44
CA LYS A 63 6.02 -18.63 -12.13
C LYS A 63 6.49 -18.65 -13.58
N GLY A 64 6.29 -17.55 -14.31
CA GLY A 64 6.74 -17.44 -15.70
C GLY A 64 8.26 -17.57 -15.85
N LEU A 65 9.04 -17.07 -14.88
CA LEU A 65 10.49 -17.24 -14.87
C LEU A 65 10.88 -18.71 -14.70
N VAL A 66 10.29 -19.40 -13.72
CA VAL A 66 10.58 -20.83 -13.47
C VAL A 66 10.22 -21.70 -14.68
N GLU A 67 9.06 -21.44 -15.31
CA GLU A 67 8.64 -22.13 -16.53
C GLU A 67 9.61 -21.88 -17.69
N ALA A 68 10.02 -20.63 -17.90
CA ALA A 68 10.99 -20.28 -18.94
C ALA A 68 12.35 -20.95 -18.71
N GLU A 69 12.84 -20.98 -17.47
CA GLU A 69 14.08 -21.66 -17.11
C GLU A 69 14.01 -23.18 -17.33
N SER A 70 12.89 -23.83 -16.97
CA SER A 70 12.70 -25.27 -17.21
C SER A 70 12.69 -25.59 -18.70
N ASN A 71 11.90 -24.84 -19.47
CA ASN A 71 11.80 -25.01 -20.92
C ASN A 71 13.16 -24.87 -21.61
N LEU A 72 13.98 -23.90 -21.19
CA LEU A 72 15.33 -23.72 -21.72
C LEU A 72 16.26 -24.89 -21.36
N ARG A 73 16.19 -25.41 -20.13
CA ARG A 73 16.99 -26.58 -19.73
C ARG A 73 16.62 -27.81 -20.55
N GLU A 74 15.34 -28.07 -20.75
CA GLU A 74 14.83 -29.19 -21.55
C GLU A 74 15.25 -29.06 -23.03
N LEU A 75 15.19 -27.86 -23.60
CA LEU A 75 15.67 -27.59 -24.97
C LEU A 75 17.16 -27.86 -25.15
N ILE A 76 17.99 -27.57 -24.15
CA ILE A 76 19.42 -27.86 -24.19
C ILE A 76 19.66 -29.37 -24.05
N GLN A 77 18.95 -30.04 -23.14
CA GLN A 77 19.10 -31.48 -22.91
C GLN A 77 18.64 -32.32 -24.10
N SER A 78 17.54 -31.94 -24.76
CA SER A 78 17.01 -32.64 -25.95
C SER A 78 17.89 -32.53 -27.20
N ARG A 79 18.86 -31.58 -27.22
CA ARG A 79 19.83 -31.43 -28.32
C ARG A 79 21.15 -32.17 -28.09
N ARG A 80 21.34 -32.81 -26.92
CA ARG A 80 22.43 -33.77 -26.66
C ARG A 80 21.96 -35.19 -26.95
#